data_AF-A0A560HJW7-F1
#
_entry.id   AF-A0A560HJW7-F1
#
_cell.length_a   1.000
_cell.length_b   1.000
_cell.length_c   1.000
_cell.angle_alpha   90.00
_cell.angle_beta   90.00
_cell.angle_gamma   90.00
#
_symmetry.space_group_name_H-M   'P 1'
#
loop_
_entity.id
_entity.type
_entity.pdbx_description
1 polymer ?
#
loop_
_entity_poly.entity_id
_entity_poly.type
_entity_poly.pdbx_seq_one_letter_code
_entity_poly.pdbx_strand_id
1 'polypeptide(L)'
;METCEAWMERKLLAANHLLHSLGFGYYEEAALVVCSGISAAANFYWVESARTDKLRFSEILYRAKQHAGETIEPDPTRISISALKRRFPEIQGLFPDTCKPLTMVEADDLSEDEVLARLRAAGRNKEDGTEFTFYDVRAQSYANLLYVKVRCGLVHEGAVANEASADNEFLSMPGRLNSRTVRYVSAFQVMLDEDDEETGEPKHIRQIHFPMPWLCDMARACARFVDAEREERGLPFWNNLRQPWPVEPWLEVGRPKRKEKPKCKCADGAATGGKDGEVAGSPSRPSA
;
A
#
# COMPACT_ATOMS: atom_id res chain seq x y z
N MET A 1 -8.91 -32.12 1.93
CA MET A 1 -7.97 -31.28 2.69
C MET A 1 -8.29 -29.84 2.33
N GLU A 2 -8.48 -28.95 3.29
CA GLU A 2 -8.76 -27.55 3.00
C GLU A 2 -7.49 -26.86 2.46
N THR A 3 -7.63 -25.98 1.47
CA THR A 3 -6.53 -25.21 0.86
C THR A 3 -6.72 -23.71 1.08
N CYS A 4 -5.68 -22.90 0.86
CA CYS A 4 -5.77 -21.45 0.92
C CYS A 4 -6.72 -20.92 -0.14
N GLU A 5 -6.71 -21.51 -1.33
CA GLU A 5 -7.64 -21.17 -2.40
C GLU A 5 -9.09 -21.44 -1.98
N ALA A 6 -9.40 -22.61 -1.41
CA ALA A 6 -10.75 -22.93 -0.97
C ALA A 6 -11.24 -22.01 0.17
N TRP A 7 -10.34 -21.62 1.07
CA TRP A 7 -10.62 -20.62 2.11
C TRP A 7 -10.86 -19.22 1.51
N MET A 8 -10.05 -18.82 0.53
CA MET A 8 -10.16 -17.54 -0.17
C MET A 8 -11.47 -17.43 -0.94
N GLU A 9 -11.89 -18.46 -1.66
CA GLU A 9 -13.16 -18.46 -2.41
C GLU A 9 -14.35 -18.15 -1.52
N ARG A 10 -14.38 -18.63 -0.28
CA ARG A 10 -15.47 -18.28 0.67
C ARG A 10 -15.47 -16.79 1.03
N LYS A 11 -14.29 -16.16 1.11
CA LYS A 11 -14.17 -14.71 1.32
C LYS A 11 -14.61 -13.93 0.09
N LEU A 12 -14.25 -14.40 -1.10
CA LEU A 12 -14.68 -13.78 -2.36
C LEU A 12 -16.19 -13.89 -2.56
N LEU A 13 -16.82 -15.01 -2.18
CA LEU A 13 -18.27 -15.16 -2.17
C LEU A 13 -18.94 -14.14 -1.23
N ALA A 14 -18.40 -13.96 -0.02
CA ALA A 14 -18.91 -12.95 0.91
C ALA A 14 -18.76 -11.51 0.35
N ALA A 15 -17.60 -11.18 -0.23
CA ALA A 15 -17.39 -9.89 -0.89
C ALA A 15 -18.35 -9.67 -2.07
N ASN A 16 -18.60 -10.71 -2.87
CA ASN A 16 -19.55 -10.66 -3.98
C ASN A 16 -21.00 -10.45 -3.49
N HIS A 17 -21.38 -11.08 -2.37
CA HIS A 17 -22.67 -10.83 -1.75
C HIS A 17 -22.81 -9.37 -1.32
N LEU A 18 -21.79 -8.79 -0.66
CA LEU A 18 -21.77 -7.38 -0.26
C LEU A 18 -21.93 -6.43 -1.45
N LEU A 19 -21.22 -6.71 -2.55
CA LEU A 19 -21.27 -5.90 -3.76
C LEU A 19 -22.67 -5.87 -4.40
N HIS A 20 -23.45 -6.95 -4.26
CA HIS A 20 -24.76 -7.13 -4.90
C HIS A 20 -25.95 -7.01 -3.94
N SER A 21 -25.74 -6.79 -2.66
CA SER A 21 -26.81 -6.64 -1.67
C SER A 21 -27.35 -5.21 -1.58
N LEU A 22 -28.68 -5.07 -1.62
CA LEU A 22 -29.47 -3.92 -1.13
C LEU A 22 -29.33 -2.56 -1.85
N GLY A 23 -29.24 -2.54 -3.19
CA GLY A 23 -29.58 -1.34 -4.00
C GLY A 23 -28.57 -0.18 -3.95
N PHE A 24 -27.60 -0.22 -3.04
CA PHE A 24 -26.46 0.68 -2.95
C PHE A 24 -25.22 -0.20 -2.83
N GLY A 25 -24.35 -0.24 -3.85
CA GLY A 25 -23.20 -1.15 -3.86
C GLY A 25 -22.20 -0.82 -2.76
N TYR A 26 -21.86 -1.81 -1.92
CA TYR A 26 -20.87 -1.71 -0.83
C TYR A 26 -19.48 -2.08 -1.34
N TYR A 27 -18.96 -1.28 -2.29
CA TYR A 27 -17.64 -1.54 -2.87
C TYR A 27 -16.54 -1.49 -1.80
N GLU A 28 -16.56 -0.50 -0.90
CA GLU A 28 -15.53 -0.35 0.12
C GLU A 28 -15.44 -1.59 1.02
N GLU A 29 -16.58 -2.07 1.52
CA GLU A 29 -16.65 -3.26 2.39
C GLU A 29 -16.23 -4.52 1.63
N ALA A 30 -16.69 -4.69 0.39
CA ALA A 30 -16.28 -5.81 -0.45
C ALA A 30 -14.76 -5.80 -0.68
N ALA A 31 -14.19 -4.65 -1.04
CA ALA A 31 -12.75 -4.49 -1.26
C ALA A 31 -11.94 -4.75 0.02
N LEU A 32 -12.44 -4.31 1.19
CA LEU A 32 -11.84 -4.58 2.49
C LEU A 32 -11.81 -6.06 2.83
N VAL A 33 -12.89 -6.79 2.57
CA VAL A 33 -12.96 -8.24 2.77
C VAL A 33 -11.89 -8.95 1.93
N VAL A 34 -11.75 -8.57 0.66
CA VAL A 34 -10.76 -9.17 -0.24
C VAL A 34 -9.32 -8.82 0.19
N CYS A 35 -9.05 -7.55 0.52
CA CYS A 35 -7.73 -7.12 1.02
C CYS A 35 -7.35 -7.77 2.35
N SER A 36 -8.33 -8.05 3.21
CA SER A 36 -8.11 -8.81 4.45
C SER A 36 -7.71 -10.25 4.15
N GLY A 37 -8.31 -10.86 3.12
CA GLY A 37 -7.90 -12.16 2.59
C GLY A 37 -6.43 -12.16 2.14
N ILE A 38 -6.03 -11.18 1.33
CA ILE A 38 -4.64 -11.02 0.87
C ILE A 38 -3.68 -10.85 2.05
N SER A 39 -4.06 -10.03 3.04
CA SER A 39 -3.25 -9.83 4.25
C SER A 39 -3.06 -11.13 5.04
N ALA A 40 -4.10 -11.96 5.13
CA ALA A 40 -4.01 -13.25 5.79
C ALA A 40 -3.13 -14.24 5.00
N ALA A 41 -3.22 -14.27 3.67
CA ALA A 41 -2.32 -15.05 2.83
C ALA A 41 -0.85 -14.66 3.05
N ALA A 42 -0.57 -13.35 3.16
CA ALA A 42 0.76 -12.86 3.48
C ALA A 42 1.24 -13.28 4.88
N ASN A 43 0.34 -13.30 5.87
CA ASN A 43 0.63 -13.79 7.23
C ASN A 43 0.86 -15.30 7.29
N PHE A 44 0.19 -16.09 6.44
CA PHE A 44 0.47 -17.52 6.31
C PHE A 44 1.87 -17.77 5.75
N TYR A 45 2.38 -16.86 4.91
CA TYR A 45 3.65 -17.01 4.22
C TYR A 45 4.87 -16.62 5.09
N TRP A 46 4.90 -15.39 5.61
CA TRP A 46 6.04 -14.88 6.39
C TRP A 46 5.82 -14.91 7.89
N VAL A 47 6.92 -14.98 8.65
CA VAL A 47 6.90 -14.78 10.11
C VAL A 47 6.36 -13.39 10.44
N GLU A 48 5.46 -13.32 11.43
CA GLU A 48 4.98 -12.05 11.96
C GLU A 48 6.13 -11.22 12.52
N SER A 49 6.20 -9.97 12.09
CA SER A 49 7.10 -8.97 12.66
C SER A 49 6.36 -7.65 12.73
N ALA A 50 6.60 -6.91 13.81
CA ALA A 50 5.99 -5.60 13.99
C ALA A 50 6.34 -4.70 12.79
N ARG A 51 5.33 -3.99 12.24
CA ARG A 51 5.47 -2.97 11.20
C ARG A 51 5.84 -3.46 9.80
N THR A 52 5.66 -4.75 9.48
CA THR A 52 5.93 -5.28 8.12
C THR A 52 4.68 -5.58 7.31
N ASP A 53 3.47 -5.35 7.82
CA ASP A 53 2.20 -5.64 7.13
C ASP A 53 2.14 -5.08 5.70
N LYS A 54 2.48 -3.80 5.53
CA LYS A 54 2.51 -3.15 4.21
C LYS A 54 3.45 -3.86 3.24
N LEU A 55 4.62 -4.25 3.75
CA LEU A 55 5.65 -4.88 2.95
C LEU A 55 5.21 -6.30 2.59
N ARG A 56 4.74 -7.08 3.56
CA ARG A 56 4.20 -8.43 3.37
C ARG A 56 3.06 -8.44 2.35
N PHE A 57 2.15 -7.47 2.47
CA PHE A 57 1.03 -7.31 1.54
C PHE A 57 1.50 -6.99 0.12
N SER A 58 2.42 -6.04 -0.04
CA SER A 58 2.90 -5.66 -1.37
C SER A 58 3.76 -6.77 -2.00
N GLU A 59 4.58 -7.44 -1.19
CA GLU A 59 5.45 -8.54 -1.59
C GLU A 59 4.65 -9.77 -2.04
N ILE A 60 3.55 -10.13 -1.34
CA ILE A 60 2.75 -11.28 -1.78
C ILE A 60 2.10 -11.03 -3.14
N LEU A 61 1.63 -9.81 -3.40
CA LEU A 61 1.04 -9.44 -4.69
C LEU A 61 2.07 -9.57 -5.82
N TYR A 62 3.28 -9.07 -5.57
CA TYR A 62 4.40 -9.19 -6.50
C TYR A 62 4.72 -10.66 -6.80
N ARG A 63 4.95 -11.49 -5.77
CA ARG A 63 5.28 -12.91 -5.95
C ARG A 63 4.16 -13.70 -6.61
N ALA A 64 2.91 -13.45 -6.23
CA ALA A 64 1.74 -14.06 -6.84
C ALA A 64 1.62 -13.72 -8.32
N LYS A 65 1.89 -12.46 -8.72
CA LYS A 65 1.96 -12.07 -10.13
C LYS A 65 3.07 -12.81 -10.87
N GLN A 66 4.27 -12.89 -10.30
CA GLN A 66 5.38 -13.64 -10.92
C GLN A 66 5.03 -15.12 -11.12
N HIS A 67 4.34 -15.73 -10.15
CA HIS A 67 3.90 -17.12 -10.24
C HIS A 67 2.78 -17.33 -11.26
N ALA A 68 1.81 -16.42 -11.33
CA ALA A 68 0.64 -16.51 -12.22
C ALA A 68 0.92 -16.03 -13.66
N GLY A 69 2.03 -15.32 -13.88
CA GLY A 69 2.44 -14.79 -15.18
C GLY A 69 1.50 -13.71 -15.73
N GLU A 70 1.23 -13.74 -17.03
CA GLU A 70 0.40 -12.76 -17.75
C GLU A 70 -1.11 -12.82 -17.42
N THR A 71 -1.53 -13.74 -16.56
CA THR A 71 -2.96 -13.99 -16.31
C THR A 71 -3.64 -12.92 -15.45
N ILE A 72 -2.88 -12.10 -14.73
CA ILE A 72 -3.42 -11.05 -13.84
C ILE A 72 -3.10 -9.67 -14.41
N GLU A 73 -4.11 -8.99 -14.93
CA GLU A 73 -4.00 -7.62 -15.43
C GLU A 73 -5.06 -6.71 -14.79
N PRO A 74 -4.68 -5.47 -14.40
CA PRO A 74 -3.34 -4.89 -14.57
C PRO A 74 -2.25 -5.47 -13.65
N ASP A 75 -0.99 -5.38 -14.08
CA ASP A 75 0.16 -5.75 -13.25
C ASP A 75 0.24 -4.89 -11.96
N PRO A 76 0.27 -5.50 -10.76
CA PRO A 76 0.36 -4.80 -9.47
C PRO A 76 1.64 -3.96 -9.29
N THR A 77 2.66 -4.17 -10.11
CA THR A 77 3.91 -3.42 -10.07
C THR A 77 3.87 -2.14 -10.90
N ARG A 78 2.82 -1.93 -11.72
CA ARG A 78 2.65 -0.70 -12.50
C ARG A 78 2.61 0.52 -11.58
N ILE A 79 3.25 1.59 -12.03
CA ILE A 79 3.36 2.85 -11.32
C ILE A 79 2.23 3.77 -11.76
N SER A 80 1.42 4.17 -10.79
CA SER A 80 0.39 5.19 -10.96
C SER A 80 1.04 6.54 -11.24
N ILE A 81 1.04 6.97 -12.50
CA ILE A 81 1.58 8.28 -12.92
C ILE A 81 0.78 9.41 -12.28
N SER A 82 -0.53 9.22 -12.12
CA SER A 82 -1.41 10.15 -11.41
C SER A 82 -0.97 10.36 -9.95
N ALA A 83 -0.73 9.26 -9.22
CA ALA A 83 -0.30 9.34 -7.83
C ALA A 83 1.12 9.90 -7.72
N LEU A 84 2.00 9.52 -8.65
CA LEU A 84 3.38 10.01 -8.72
C LEU A 84 3.44 11.53 -8.96
N LYS A 85 2.71 12.05 -9.95
CA LYS A 85 2.61 13.51 -10.21
C LYS A 85 2.04 14.27 -9.01
N ARG A 86 1.04 13.71 -8.33
CA ARG A 86 0.47 14.33 -7.13
C ARG A 86 1.48 14.39 -5.99
N ARG A 87 2.27 13.34 -5.81
CA ARG A 87 3.29 13.29 -4.75
C ARG A 87 4.47 14.21 -5.07
N PHE A 88 4.80 14.36 -6.34
CA PHE A 88 5.94 15.11 -6.85
C PHE A 88 5.50 16.04 -8.00
N PRO A 89 4.92 17.21 -7.70
CA PRO A 89 4.43 18.13 -8.72
C PRO A 89 5.50 18.57 -9.74
N GLU A 90 6.77 18.61 -9.34
CA GLU A 90 7.92 19.02 -10.15
C GLU A 90 8.19 18.10 -11.35
N ILE A 91 7.67 16.86 -11.35
CA ILE A 91 7.80 15.94 -12.49
C ILE A 91 6.58 15.95 -13.42
N GLN A 92 5.60 16.84 -13.20
CA GLN A 92 4.37 16.88 -13.97
C GLN A 92 4.63 16.99 -15.48
N GLY A 93 5.59 17.81 -15.90
CA GLY A 93 5.96 18.00 -17.31
C GLY A 93 6.71 16.84 -17.97
N LEU A 94 7.12 15.81 -17.21
CA LEU A 94 7.85 14.65 -17.74
C LEU A 94 6.94 13.54 -18.27
N PHE A 95 5.68 13.57 -17.87
CA PHE A 95 4.69 12.58 -18.28
C PHE A 95 3.52 13.33 -18.93
N PRO A 96 2.85 12.74 -19.94
CA PRO A 96 1.68 13.35 -20.56
C PRO A 96 0.70 13.86 -19.51
N ASP A 97 0.12 15.03 -19.71
CA ASP A 97 -0.99 15.47 -18.86
C ASP A 97 -2.19 14.58 -19.12
N THR A 98 -2.30 13.58 -18.27
CA THR A 98 -3.44 12.67 -18.17
C THR A 98 -4.63 13.33 -17.47
N CYS A 99 -4.59 14.67 -17.34
CA CYS A 99 -5.61 15.52 -16.71
C CYS A 99 -6.90 15.63 -17.54
N LYS A 100 -7.40 14.51 -18.08
CA LYS A 100 -8.81 14.41 -18.46
C LYS A 100 -9.62 14.08 -17.19
N PRO A 101 -10.58 14.95 -16.81
CA PRO A 101 -11.09 15.01 -15.43
C PRO A 101 -11.95 13.82 -14.95
N LEU A 102 -12.29 12.85 -15.80
CA LEU A 102 -13.41 11.94 -15.51
C LEU A 102 -13.12 10.44 -15.66
N THR A 103 -11.95 10.02 -16.13
CA THR A 103 -11.59 8.58 -16.23
C THR A 103 -10.13 8.45 -16.68
N MET A 104 -9.18 8.46 -15.75
CA MET A 104 -7.87 7.88 -16.06
C MET A 104 -7.98 6.36 -15.97
N VAL A 105 -7.30 5.68 -16.88
CA VAL A 105 -7.26 4.22 -16.99
C VAL A 105 -5.81 3.75 -16.89
N GLU A 106 -5.63 2.47 -16.57
CA GLU A 106 -4.33 1.80 -16.48
C GLU A 106 -3.39 2.04 -17.68
N ALA A 107 -3.94 2.35 -18.86
CA ALA A 107 -3.18 2.58 -20.09
C ALA A 107 -2.20 3.76 -19.99
N ASP A 108 -2.46 4.71 -19.10
CA ASP A 108 -1.60 5.88 -18.88
C ASP A 108 -0.46 5.61 -17.88
N ASP A 109 -0.57 4.52 -17.12
CA ASP A 109 0.41 4.15 -16.12
C ASP A 109 1.57 3.42 -16.75
N LEU A 110 2.75 3.45 -16.14
CA LEU A 110 3.97 2.93 -16.73
C LEU A 110 4.59 1.84 -15.84
N SER A 111 5.43 1.00 -16.44
CA SER A 111 6.32 0.15 -15.64
C SER A 111 7.31 1.02 -14.87
N GLU A 112 7.83 0.45 -13.79
CA GLU A 112 8.84 1.09 -12.95
C GLU A 112 10.09 1.52 -13.74
N ASP A 113 10.57 0.66 -14.63
CA ASP A 113 11.74 0.94 -15.48
C ASP A 113 11.49 2.10 -16.44
N GLU A 114 10.30 2.18 -17.04
CA GLU A 114 9.93 3.29 -17.92
C GLU A 114 9.86 4.62 -17.17
N VAL A 115 9.32 4.62 -15.94
CA VAL A 115 9.31 5.82 -15.07
C VAL A 115 10.73 6.24 -14.74
N LEU A 116 11.57 5.31 -14.29
CA LEU A 116 12.96 5.59 -13.92
C LEU A 116 13.78 6.07 -15.11
N ALA A 117 13.58 5.51 -16.30
CA ALA A 117 14.24 5.94 -17.53
C ALA A 117 13.90 7.39 -17.88
N ARG A 118 12.62 7.80 -17.76
CA ARG A 118 12.20 9.20 -17.98
C ARG A 118 12.80 10.16 -16.96
N LEU A 119 12.82 9.77 -15.68
CA LEU A 119 13.45 10.56 -14.62
C LEU A 119 14.96 10.73 -14.85
N ARG A 120 15.67 9.67 -15.29
CA ARG A 120 17.10 9.74 -15.65
C ARG A 120 17.33 10.66 -16.84
N ALA A 121 16.54 10.53 -17.90
CA ALA A 121 16.65 11.37 -19.10
C ALA A 121 16.43 12.85 -18.80
N ALA A 122 15.58 13.16 -17.81
CA ALA A 122 15.35 14.53 -17.33
C ALA A 122 16.42 15.04 -16.35
N GLY A 123 17.44 14.24 -16.01
CA GLY A 123 18.47 14.60 -15.04
C GLY A 123 17.98 14.62 -13.58
N ARG A 124 16.82 14.02 -13.30
CA ARG A 124 16.15 14.00 -11.98
C ARG A 124 16.45 12.73 -11.17
N ASN A 125 17.02 11.70 -11.77
CA ASN A 125 17.43 10.47 -11.08
C ASN A 125 18.95 10.42 -11.04
N LYS A 126 19.56 11.06 -10.04
CA LYS A 126 21.01 11.00 -9.83
C LYS A 126 21.34 9.74 -9.02
N GLU A 127 22.39 9.02 -9.42
CA GLU A 127 22.88 7.80 -8.75
C GLU A 127 23.27 8.02 -7.27
N ASP A 128 23.47 9.26 -6.86
CA ASP A 128 23.71 9.66 -5.47
C ASP A 128 22.43 9.73 -4.61
N GLY A 129 21.26 9.48 -5.19
CA GLY A 129 19.96 9.46 -4.50
C GLY A 129 19.46 10.83 -4.07
N THR A 130 19.92 11.93 -4.69
CA THR A 130 19.69 13.30 -4.19
C THR A 130 18.36 13.93 -4.57
N GLU A 131 17.56 13.36 -5.48
CA GLU A 131 16.28 13.97 -5.89
C GLU A 131 15.11 12.98 -5.94
N PHE A 132 15.22 11.89 -6.71
CA PHE A 132 14.21 10.82 -6.73
C PHE A 132 14.84 9.48 -6.46
N THR A 133 14.40 8.80 -5.40
CA THR A 133 14.87 7.44 -5.14
C THR A 133 14.00 6.42 -5.87
N PHE A 134 14.61 5.29 -6.15
CA PHE A 134 13.93 4.09 -6.61
C PHE A 134 12.67 3.76 -5.76
N TYR A 135 12.76 3.96 -4.45
CA TYR A 135 11.67 3.75 -3.49
C TYR A 135 10.50 4.71 -3.69
N ASP A 136 10.76 5.96 -4.02
CA ASP A 136 9.73 6.98 -4.20
C ASP A 136 8.81 6.62 -5.37
N VAL A 137 9.39 6.07 -6.43
CA VAL A 137 8.67 5.53 -7.58
C VAL A 137 7.88 4.28 -7.18
N ARG A 138 8.53 3.27 -6.61
CA ARG A 138 7.89 2.00 -6.21
C ARG A 138 6.77 2.18 -5.20
N ALA A 139 6.84 3.22 -4.35
CA ALA A 139 5.76 3.58 -3.43
C ALA A 139 4.47 4.05 -4.13
N GLN A 140 4.51 4.38 -5.42
CA GLN A 140 3.32 4.71 -6.21
C GLN A 140 2.82 3.53 -7.07
N SER A 141 3.35 2.32 -6.83
CA SER A 141 2.86 1.10 -7.46
C SER A 141 1.43 0.75 -7.02
N TYR A 142 0.70 0.04 -7.87
CA TYR A 142 -0.65 -0.43 -7.55
C TYR A 142 -0.71 -1.29 -6.29
N ALA A 143 0.24 -2.19 -6.07
CA ALA A 143 0.30 -3.00 -4.84
C ALA A 143 0.43 -2.14 -3.57
N ASN A 144 1.32 -1.14 -3.58
CA ASN A 144 1.47 -0.26 -2.42
C ASN A 144 0.27 0.68 -2.25
N LEU A 145 -0.26 1.21 -3.35
CA LEU A 145 -1.46 2.06 -3.33
C LEU A 145 -2.70 1.29 -2.88
N LEU A 146 -2.86 0.02 -3.25
CA LEU A 146 -3.94 -0.84 -2.76
C LEU A 146 -3.88 -0.98 -1.24
N TYR A 147 -2.68 -1.21 -0.69
CA TYR A 147 -2.52 -1.25 0.75
C TYR A 147 -2.86 0.09 1.41
N VAL A 148 -2.27 1.18 0.92
CA VAL A 148 -2.40 2.50 1.56
C VAL A 148 -3.83 3.03 1.44
N LYS A 149 -4.45 2.94 0.27
CA LYS A 149 -5.73 3.57 -0.04
C LYS A 149 -6.93 2.70 0.31
N VAL A 150 -6.83 1.38 0.14
CA VAL A 150 -7.97 0.48 0.39
C VAL A 150 -7.80 -0.21 1.74
N ARG A 151 -6.76 -1.04 1.92
CA ARG A 151 -6.60 -1.85 3.13
C ARG A 151 -6.44 -0.98 4.39
N CYS A 152 -5.59 0.04 4.34
CA CYS A 152 -5.30 0.92 5.47
C CYS A 152 -6.27 2.11 5.48
N GLY A 153 -6.42 2.80 4.34
CA GLY A 153 -7.26 3.99 4.19
C GLY A 153 -8.69 3.75 4.64
N LEU A 154 -9.41 2.81 4.01
CA LEU A 154 -10.83 2.57 4.33
C LEU A 154 -11.08 2.06 5.76
N VAL A 155 -10.11 1.37 6.38
CA VAL A 155 -10.20 0.93 7.78
C VAL A 155 -10.10 2.10 8.75
N HIS A 156 -9.24 3.09 8.46
CA HIS A 156 -8.98 4.23 9.35
C HIS A 156 -9.86 5.44 9.07
N GLU A 157 -10.29 5.63 7.83
CA GLU A 157 -11.18 6.72 7.42
C GLU A 157 -12.65 6.43 7.77
N GLY A 158 -12.93 5.29 8.44
CA GLY A 158 -14.18 5.05 9.14
C GLY A 158 -15.42 5.31 8.28
N ALA A 159 -15.49 4.68 7.11
CA ALA A 159 -16.67 4.70 6.25
C ALA A 159 -17.16 6.13 5.87
N VAL A 160 -16.82 6.58 4.67
CA VAL A 160 -17.65 7.53 3.90
C VAL A 160 -18.94 6.83 3.43
N ALA A 161 -19.58 6.03 4.29
CA ALA A 161 -20.78 5.26 3.97
C ALA A 161 -22.05 6.12 3.88
N ASN A 162 -21.96 7.43 4.17
CA ASN A 162 -23.12 8.32 4.08
C ASN A 162 -23.04 9.40 2.98
N GLU A 163 -21.88 9.60 2.35
CA GLU A 163 -21.72 10.70 1.35
C GLU A 163 -21.23 10.21 -0.02
N ALA A 164 -20.65 9.01 -0.12
CA ALA A 164 -20.19 8.46 -1.41
C ALA A 164 -21.27 7.71 -2.20
N SER A 165 -22.44 7.43 -1.61
CA SER A 165 -23.46 6.55 -2.18
C SER A 165 -24.56 7.27 -2.98
N ALA A 166 -24.70 8.59 -2.86
CA ALA A 166 -25.72 9.36 -3.59
C ALA A 166 -25.21 9.98 -4.90
N ASP A 167 -23.93 10.40 -4.97
CA ASP A 167 -23.40 11.18 -6.10
C ASP A 167 -22.32 10.46 -6.94
N ASN A 168 -22.00 9.19 -6.66
CA ASN A 168 -21.05 8.41 -7.48
C ASN A 168 -21.71 7.81 -8.74
N GLU A 169 -22.37 8.64 -9.53
CA GLU A 169 -22.80 8.32 -10.90
C GLU A 169 -21.60 7.85 -11.79
N PHE A 170 -20.37 8.16 -11.35
CA PHE A 170 -19.12 7.74 -11.96
C PHE A 170 -18.72 6.28 -11.69
N LEU A 171 -19.11 5.70 -10.55
CA LEU A 171 -18.94 4.26 -10.30
C LEU A 171 -19.99 3.44 -11.04
N SER A 172 -21.17 4.05 -11.30
CA SER A 172 -22.30 3.40 -11.96
C SER A 172 -22.35 3.57 -13.48
N MET A 173 -21.37 4.21 -14.15
CA MET A 173 -21.32 4.24 -15.62
C MET A 173 -21.00 2.85 -16.20
N PRO A 174 -21.98 2.05 -16.66
CA PRO A 174 -21.79 0.63 -16.96
C PRO A 174 -21.30 0.36 -18.40
N GLY A 175 -20.95 1.39 -19.18
CA GLY A 175 -21.08 1.29 -20.64
C GLY A 175 -19.82 1.31 -21.50
N ARG A 176 -18.62 1.66 -21.01
CA ARG A 176 -17.51 2.00 -21.94
C ARG A 176 -16.12 1.47 -21.62
N LEU A 177 -15.88 0.85 -20.46
CA LEU A 177 -14.54 0.43 -20.05
C LEU A 177 -14.55 -1.01 -19.50
N ASN A 178 -13.46 -1.74 -19.77
CA ASN A 178 -13.25 -3.10 -19.28
C ASN A 178 -13.46 -3.17 -17.76
N SER A 179 -14.15 -4.21 -17.27
CA SER A 179 -14.42 -4.44 -15.85
C SER A 179 -13.17 -4.70 -15.01
N ARG A 180 -12.00 -4.86 -15.66
CA ARG A 180 -10.70 -5.09 -15.04
C ARG A 180 -9.78 -3.87 -14.98
N THR A 181 -10.15 -2.75 -15.61
CA THR A 181 -9.28 -1.58 -15.67
C THR A 181 -9.32 -0.78 -14.37
N VAL A 182 -8.14 -0.49 -13.80
CA VAL A 182 -7.96 0.43 -12.66
C VAL A 182 -8.38 1.84 -13.06
N ARG A 183 -9.14 2.51 -12.18
CA ARG A 183 -9.74 3.82 -12.44
C ARG A 183 -9.27 4.84 -11.43
N TYR A 184 -9.22 6.09 -11.85
CA TYR A 184 -9.03 7.23 -10.95
C TYR A 184 -10.28 8.08 -11.01
N VAL A 185 -10.96 8.20 -9.87
CA VAL A 185 -12.16 9.01 -9.72
C VAL A 185 -11.77 10.26 -8.95
N SER A 186 -12.15 11.43 -9.45
CA SER A 186 -12.01 12.68 -8.70
C SER A 186 -13.08 12.65 -7.61
N ALA A 187 -12.69 12.48 -6.34
CA ALA A 187 -13.59 12.71 -5.23
C ALA A 187 -13.49 14.17 -4.81
N PHE A 188 -14.63 14.80 -4.57
CA PHE A 188 -14.66 16.03 -3.79
C PHE A 188 -14.34 15.62 -2.35
N GLN A 189 -13.22 16.10 -1.81
CA GLN A 189 -13.03 16.06 -0.38
C GLN A 189 -13.41 17.45 0.12
N VAL A 190 -14.54 17.52 0.82
CA VAL A 190 -14.91 18.71 1.59
C VAL A 190 -13.80 18.93 2.63
N MET A 191 -13.35 20.18 2.74
CA MET A 191 -12.15 20.57 3.49
C MET A 191 -12.14 19.97 4.91
N LEU A 192 -11.22 19.04 5.16
CA LEU A 192 -11.02 18.43 6.48
C LEU A 192 -9.65 18.74 7.10
N ASP A 193 -8.76 19.43 6.38
CA ASP A 193 -7.51 19.91 6.96
C ASP A 193 -7.60 21.43 7.16
N GLU A 194 -7.53 21.86 8.42
CA GLU A 194 -7.51 23.25 8.89
C GLU A 194 -6.27 24.05 8.39
N ASP A 195 -5.40 23.43 7.57
CA ASP A 195 -4.11 23.98 7.15
C ASP A 195 -4.11 24.60 5.73
N ASP A 196 -5.24 24.57 4.98
CA ASP A 196 -5.35 25.14 3.63
C ASP A 196 -6.39 26.30 3.58
N GLU A 197 -6.48 27.09 4.66
CA GLU A 197 -7.35 28.29 4.74
C GLU A 197 -7.02 29.37 3.68
N GLU A 198 -5.86 29.30 3.04
CA GLU A 198 -5.34 30.39 2.20
C GLU A 198 -6.04 30.50 0.84
N THR A 199 -6.65 29.42 0.34
CA THR A 199 -7.30 29.42 -0.99
C THR A 199 -8.81 29.26 -0.94
N GLY A 200 -9.36 28.64 0.11
CA GLY A 200 -10.81 28.41 0.25
C GLY A 200 -11.43 27.56 -0.87
N GLU A 201 -10.62 26.97 -1.75
CA GLU A 201 -11.08 26.15 -2.86
C GLU A 201 -11.16 24.67 -2.44
N PRO A 202 -12.28 23.98 -2.69
CA PRO A 202 -12.39 22.56 -2.39
C PRO A 202 -11.34 21.77 -3.19
N LYS A 203 -10.47 21.06 -2.47
CA LYS A 203 -9.40 20.27 -3.08
C LYS A 203 -9.97 18.97 -3.63
N HIS A 204 -9.94 18.83 -4.94
CA HIS A 204 -10.26 17.56 -5.58
C HIS A 204 -9.18 16.52 -5.26
N ILE A 205 -9.54 15.51 -4.47
CA ILE A 205 -8.65 14.40 -4.17
C ILE A 205 -8.99 13.27 -5.13
N ARG A 206 -8.08 12.97 -6.07
CA ARG A 206 -8.22 11.78 -6.90
C ARG A 206 -8.10 10.52 -6.02
N GLN A 207 -9.19 9.76 -5.94
CA GLN A 207 -9.23 8.42 -5.37
C GLN A 207 -8.94 7.39 -6.46
N ILE A 208 -8.14 6.39 -6.13
CA ILE A 208 -7.86 5.26 -7.00
C ILE A 208 -8.86 4.15 -6.69
N HIS A 209 -9.53 3.65 -7.70
CA HIS A 209 -10.50 2.57 -7.62
C HIS A 209 -9.93 1.33 -8.31
N PHE A 210 -9.76 0.26 -7.52
CA PHE A 210 -9.29 -1.03 -7.99
C PHE A 210 -10.49 -1.93 -8.28
N PRO A 211 -10.71 -2.37 -9.53
CA PRO A 211 -11.90 -3.12 -9.88
C PRO A 211 -11.99 -4.43 -9.09
N MET A 212 -13.18 -4.74 -8.57
CA MET A 212 -13.41 -5.97 -7.81
C MET A 212 -12.98 -7.24 -8.55
N PRO A 213 -13.23 -7.42 -9.87
CA PRO A 213 -12.71 -8.56 -10.61
C PRO A 213 -11.19 -8.73 -10.49
N TRP A 214 -10.43 -7.63 -10.59
CA TRP A 214 -8.97 -7.67 -10.43
C TRP A 214 -8.56 -8.02 -9.01
N LEU A 215 -9.21 -7.43 -8.00
CA LEU A 215 -8.95 -7.76 -6.59
C LEU A 215 -9.20 -9.23 -6.29
N CYS A 216 -10.29 -9.79 -6.81
CA CYS A 216 -10.62 -11.21 -6.68
C CYS A 216 -9.58 -12.10 -7.36
N ASP A 217 -9.20 -11.79 -8.60
CA ASP A 217 -8.20 -12.56 -9.36
C ASP A 217 -6.84 -12.53 -8.65
N MET A 218 -6.46 -11.37 -8.11
CA MET A 218 -5.23 -11.21 -7.34
C MET A 218 -5.26 -11.98 -6.02
N ALA A 219 -6.39 -11.96 -5.30
CA ALA A 219 -6.55 -12.73 -4.07
C ALA A 219 -6.47 -14.25 -4.31
N ARG A 220 -7.05 -14.75 -5.41
CA ARG A 220 -6.89 -16.14 -5.85
C ARG A 220 -5.44 -16.48 -6.14
N ALA A 221 -4.74 -15.62 -6.88
CA ALA A 221 -3.35 -15.83 -7.22
C ALA A 221 -2.45 -15.89 -5.97
N CYS A 222 -2.66 -15.00 -5.00
CA CYS A 222 -1.98 -15.06 -3.71
C CYS A 222 -2.24 -16.39 -2.98
N ALA A 223 -3.50 -16.84 -2.97
CA ALA A 223 -3.86 -18.10 -2.32
C ALA A 223 -3.21 -19.32 -3.01
N ARG A 224 -3.24 -19.38 -4.34
CA ARG A 224 -2.58 -20.42 -5.15
C ARG A 224 -1.07 -20.44 -4.96
N PHE A 225 -0.45 -19.27 -4.95
CA PHE A 225 0.98 -19.13 -4.67
C PHE A 225 1.35 -19.71 -3.30
N VAL A 226 0.57 -19.39 -2.26
CA VAL A 226 0.79 -19.94 -0.91
C VAL A 226 0.57 -21.45 -0.86
N ASP A 227 -0.45 -21.97 -1.56
CA ASP A 227 -0.72 -23.41 -1.62
C ASP A 227 0.40 -24.17 -2.36
N ALA A 228 0.90 -23.64 -3.49
CA ALA A 228 2.02 -24.24 -4.22
C ALA A 228 3.29 -24.32 -3.37
N GLU A 229 3.61 -23.26 -2.63
CA GLU A 229 4.77 -23.22 -1.72
C GLU A 229 4.64 -24.15 -0.51
N ARG A 230 3.40 -24.44 -0.09
CA ARG A 230 3.13 -25.46 0.95
C ARG A 230 3.27 -26.87 0.42
N GLU A 231 2.73 -27.12 -0.77
CA GLU A 231 2.81 -28.41 -1.44
C GLU A 231 4.27 -28.81 -1.67
N GLU A 232 5.10 -27.91 -2.18
CA GLU A 232 6.54 -28.13 -2.37
C GLU A 232 7.25 -28.55 -1.08
N ARG A 233 6.76 -28.10 0.08
CA ARG A 233 7.34 -28.37 1.41
C ARG A 233 6.64 -29.48 2.17
N GLY A 234 5.61 -30.10 1.60
CA GLY A 234 4.80 -31.13 2.26
C GLY A 234 4.09 -30.64 3.52
N LEU A 235 3.74 -29.36 3.59
CA LEU A 235 3.10 -28.76 4.76
C LEU A 235 1.56 -28.72 4.63
N PRO A 236 0.81 -29.06 5.69
CA PRO A 236 -0.65 -28.93 5.69
C PRO A 236 -1.10 -27.47 5.77
N PHE A 237 -2.33 -27.19 5.34
CA PHE A 237 -2.87 -25.83 5.20
C PHE A 237 -2.80 -24.94 6.45
N TRP A 238 -3.09 -25.45 7.64
CA TRP A 238 -3.07 -24.61 8.85
C TRP A 238 -1.67 -24.26 9.34
N ASN A 239 -0.62 -24.81 8.71
CA ASN A 239 0.75 -24.49 9.08
C ASN A 239 1.21 -23.23 8.35
N ASN A 240 1.70 -22.25 9.11
CA ASN A 240 2.41 -21.11 8.55
C ASN A 240 3.71 -21.61 7.91
N LEU A 241 4.00 -21.12 6.70
CA LEU A 241 5.27 -21.38 6.01
C LEU A 241 6.46 -20.79 6.76
N ARG A 242 6.22 -19.76 7.61
CA ARG A 242 7.20 -19.07 8.45
C ARG A 242 8.47 -18.71 7.68
N GLN A 243 8.31 -18.26 6.43
CA GLN A 243 9.44 -17.83 5.63
C GLN A 243 10.12 -16.64 6.33
N PRO A 244 11.47 -16.63 6.39
CA PRO A 244 12.17 -15.43 6.77
C PRO A 244 11.80 -14.30 5.79
N TRP A 245 11.81 -13.08 6.30
CA TRP A 245 11.61 -11.91 5.44
C TRP A 245 12.70 -11.89 4.35
N PRO A 246 12.37 -11.63 3.06
CA PRO A 246 13.37 -11.60 2.00
C PRO A 246 14.45 -10.56 2.31
N VAL A 247 15.68 -10.86 1.89
CA VAL A 247 16.83 -9.96 2.04
C VAL A 247 16.59 -8.68 1.23
N GLU A 248 16.03 -8.85 0.03
CA GLU A 248 15.66 -7.78 -0.90
C GLU A 248 14.16 -7.90 -1.18
N PRO A 249 13.29 -7.37 -0.29
CA PRO A 249 11.86 -7.28 -0.60
C PRO A 249 11.66 -6.37 -1.80
N TRP A 250 10.65 -6.65 -2.61
CA TRP A 250 10.28 -5.76 -3.70
C TRP A 250 9.94 -4.37 -3.15
N LEU A 251 8.98 -4.24 -2.23
CA LEU A 251 8.83 -2.95 -1.55
C LEU A 251 9.91 -2.81 -0.46
N GLU A 252 11.04 -2.20 -0.82
CA GLU A 252 12.10 -1.97 0.15
C GLU A 252 11.73 -0.85 1.17
N VAL A 253 12.21 -1.00 2.41
CA VAL A 253 12.05 0.04 3.43
C VAL A 253 13.19 1.03 3.27
N GLY A 254 12.85 2.28 2.99
CA GLY A 254 13.80 3.40 3.00
C GLY A 254 14.50 3.54 4.35
N ARG A 255 15.61 2.85 4.55
CA ARG A 255 16.71 3.40 5.32
C ARG A 255 17.58 4.15 4.32
N PRO A 256 17.44 5.48 4.17
CA PRO A 256 18.67 6.24 4.05
C PRO A 256 19.51 5.79 5.24
N LYS A 257 20.66 5.17 4.96
CA LYS A 257 21.63 4.86 6.01
C LYS A 257 21.75 6.14 6.81
N ARG A 258 21.32 6.12 8.07
CA ARG A 258 21.58 7.23 8.98
C ARG A 258 23.08 7.41 8.86
N LYS A 259 23.55 8.51 8.25
CA LYS A 259 24.98 8.85 8.27
C LYS A 259 25.32 8.71 9.74
N GLU A 260 26.18 7.73 10.07
CA GLU A 260 26.60 7.56 11.46
C GLU A 260 27.02 8.94 11.90
N LYS A 261 26.31 9.50 12.91
CA LYS A 261 26.71 10.79 13.44
C LYS A 261 28.20 10.61 13.78
N PRO A 262 29.10 11.45 13.25
CA PRO A 262 30.49 11.34 13.61
C PRO A 262 30.53 11.30 15.14
N LYS A 263 31.10 10.22 15.69
CA LYS A 263 31.24 10.09 17.15
C LYS A 263 31.84 11.40 17.61
N CYS A 264 31.08 12.16 18.39
CA CYS A 264 31.57 13.39 18.96
C CYS A 264 32.77 12.98 19.82
N LYS A 265 33.99 13.27 19.37
CA LYS A 265 35.19 13.20 20.19
C LYS A 265 35.12 14.38 21.14
N CYS A 266 34.21 14.33 22.10
CA CYS A 266 34.32 15.18 23.27
C CYS A 266 35.52 14.65 24.05
N ALA A 267 36.61 15.40 23.87
CA ALA A 267 37.83 15.45 24.65
C ALA A 267 37.79 14.70 25.99
N ASP A 268 38.77 13.82 26.16
CA ASP A 268 39.39 13.54 27.45
C ASP A 268 39.87 14.87 28.04
N GLY A 269 39.02 15.50 28.85
CA GLY A 269 39.27 16.75 29.55
C GLY A 269 39.03 16.55 31.03
N ALA A 270 40.12 16.41 31.76
CA ALA A 270 40.22 16.24 33.21
C ALA A 270 39.40 17.26 34.04
N ALA A 271 38.80 16.78 35.14
CA ALA A 271 38.61 17.48 36.42
C ALA A 271 38.06 16.47 37.46
N THR A 272 38.87 15.87 38.32
CA THR A 272 39.18 16.29 39.70
C THR A 272 37.98 16.53 40.62
N GLY A 273 37.89 15.69 41.68
CA GLY A 273 37.65 16.17 43.05
C GLY A 273 36.29 15.89 43.66
N GLY A 274 36.31 15.31 44.87
CA GLY A 274 35.25 15.49 45.88
C GLY A 274 34.39 14.28 46.18
N LYS A 275 34.93 13.35 47.00
CA LYS A 275 34.12 12.55 47.92
C LYS A 275 33.58 13.48 49.01
N ASP A 276 32.32 13.32 49.42
CA ASP A 276 31.88 13.27 50.83
C ASP A 276 30.34 13.29 50.94
N GLY A 277 29.81 12.57 51.94
CA GLY A 277 28.49 12.75 52.56
C GLY A 277 27.35 11.88 52.00
N GLU A 278 27.11 10.67 52.50
CA GLU A 278 26.22 10.32 53.64
C GLU A 278 24.70 10.61 53.47
N VAL A 279 23.96 9.50 53.49
CA VAL A 279 22.83 9.20 54.38
C VAL A 279 21.39 9.59 54.00
N ALA A 280 20.61 8.50 53.90
CA ALA A 280 19.21 8.28 54.30
C ALA A 280 18.05 8.90 53.54
N GLY A 281 17.04 8.05 53.35
CA GLY A 281 15.65 8.45 53.46
C GLY A 281 14.75 7.89 52.36
N SER A 282 14.41 6.60 52.43
CA SER A 282 13.19 6.10 51.80
C SER A 282 12.00 6.38 52.72
N PRO A 283 10.92 7.04 52.25
CA PRO A 283 9.62 6.89 52.84
C PRO A 283 8.74 6.02 51.94
N SER A 284 8.39 4.87 52.48
CA SER A 284 7.32 4.01 52.01
C SER A 284 5.92 4.57 52.36
N ARG A 285 4.94 4.24 51.49
CA ARG A 285 3.48 4.10 51.71
C ARG A 285 2.63 5.38 51.78
N PRO A 286 1.28 5.31 51.58
CA PRO A 286 0.41 4.12 51.55
C PRO A 286 -0.56 3.99 50.36
N SER A 287 -1.10 2.77 50.26
CA SER A 287 -2.29 2.40 49.49
C SER A 287 -3.54 3.14 49.96
N ALA A 288 -4.42 3.42 49.01
CA ALA A 288 -5.87 3.46 49.17
C ALA A 288 -6.48 2.61 48.05
#